data_AF-A0A0F3GVV0-F1
#
_entry.id   AF-A0A0F3GVV0-F1
#
_cell.length_a   1.000
_cell.length_b   1.000
_cell.length_c   1.000
_cell.angle_alpha   90.00
_cell.angle_beta   90.00
_cell.angle_gamma   90.00
#
_symmetry.space_group_name_H-M   'P 1'
#
loop_
_entity.id
_entity.type
_entity.pdbx_description
1 polymer ?
#
loop_
_entity_poly.entity_id
_entity_poly.type
_entity_poly.pdbx_seq_one_letter_code
_entity_poly.pdbx_strand_id
1 'polypeptide(L)'
;MKMPTGFDIEDREVFSDVFMKGKLEGELKGTEGMLEIRYGPKGLELMDTVRIIDKIDTLDKFMGLIKKSNSVAKLRAYLKRR
;
A
#
# COMPACT_ATOMS: atom_id res chain seq x y z
N MET A 1 12.16 38.27 11.36
CA MET A 1 11.87 37.37 10.23
C MET A 1 10.39 37.51 9.89
N LYS A 2 10.05 37.92 8.66
CA LYS A 2 8.68 37.80 8.13
C LYS A 2 8.49 36.34 7.72
N MET A 3 7.50 35.65 8.29
CA MET A 3 7.08 34.35 7.77
C MET A 3 6.48 34.55 6.36
N PRO A 4 6.85 33.75 5.35
CA PRO A 4 6.22 33.83 4.05
C PRO A 4 4.76 33.34 4.20
N THR A 5 3.81 34.25 3.99
CA THR A 5 2.36 33.99 3.99
C THR A 5 1.89 33.72 2.57
N GLY A 6 2.38 32.65 1.98
CA GLY A 6 1.96 32.19 0.65
C GLY A 6 2.23 30.70 0.56
N PHE A 7 1.21 29.89 0.79
CA PHE A 7 1.15 28.56 0.17
C PHE A 7 0.50 28.81 -1.18
N ASP A 8 1.27 28.74 -2.25
CA ASP A 8 0.75 28.89 -3.60
C ASP A 8 -0.13 27.67 -3.94
N ILE A 9 -1.06 27.82 -4.88
CA ILE A 9 -1.95 26.70 -5.30
C ILE A 9 -1.13 25.50 -5.82
N GLU A 10 0.06 25.77 -6.39
CA GLU A 10 1.04 24.76 -6.82
C GLU A 10 1.58 23.92 -5.64
N ASP A 11 1.76 24.53 -4.45
CA ASP A 11 2.15 23.79 -3.24
C ASP A 11 1.07 22.79 -2.81
N ARG A 12 -0.21 23.06 -3.09
CA ARG A 12 -1.31 22.15 -2.74
C ARG A 12 -1.33 20.90 -3.61
N GLU A 13 -1.09 21.01 -4.92
CA GLU A 13 -1.01 19.85 -5.81
C GLU A 13 0.22 18.99 -5.49
N VAL A 14 1.39 19.61 -5.31
CA VAL A 14 2.62 18.91 -4.92
C VAL A 14 2.44 18.22 -3.56
N PHE A 15 1.79 18.90 -2.61
CA PHE A 15 1.50 18.31 -1.30
C PHE A 15 0.56 17.11 -1.40
N SER A 16 -0.49 17.19 -2.22
CA SER A 16 -1.41 16.09 -2.47
C SER A 16 -0.67 14.87 -3.03
N ASP A 17 0.19 15.08 -4.03
CA ASP A 17 0.97 14.00 -4.65
C ASP A 17 1.96 13.35 -3.68
N VAL A 18 2.70 14.16 -2.92
CA VAL A 18 3.64 13.66 -1.89
C VAL A 18 2.88 12.88 -0.82
N PHE A 19 1.73 13.39 -0.37
CA PHE A 19 0.90 12.73 0.62
C PHE A 19 0.36 11.39 0.12
N MET A 20 -0.13 11.34 -1.13
CA MET A 20 -0.65 10.11 -1.73
C MET A 20 0.45 9.06 -1.95
N LYS A 21 1.64 9.46 -2.39
CA LYS A 21 2.80 8.57 -2.51
C LYS A 21 3.24 8.02 -1.16
N GLY A 22 3.32 8.88 -0.14
CA GLY A 22 3.68 8.46 1.22
C GLY A 22 2.67 7.47 1.80
N LYS A 23 1.37 7.72 1.60
CA LYS A 23 0.31 6.79 2.00
C LYS A 23 0.44 5.45 1.28
N LEU A 24 0.66 5.46 -0.04
CA LEU A 24 0.84 4.23 -0.82
C LEU A 24 2.05 3.41 -0.33
N GLU A 25 3.19 4.06 -0.10
CA GLU A 25 4.40 3.39 0.38
C GLU A 25 4.22 2.81 1.79
N GLY A 26 3.53 3.55 2.68
CA GLY A 26 3.19 3.08 4.02
C GLY A 26 2.31 1.82 3.99
N GLU A 27 1.29 1.82 3.14
CA GLU A 27 0.39 0.67 2.93
C GLU A 27 1.13 -0.55 2.38
N LEU A 28 2.07 -0.35 1.45
CA LEU A 28 2.91 -1.42 0.90
C LEU A 28 3.81 -2.03 1.98
N LYS A 29 4.50 -1.21 2.79
CA LYS A 29 5.33 -1.70 3.90
C LYS A 29 4.50 -2.43 4.96
N GLY A 30 3.32 -1.91 5.30
CA GLY A 30 2.39 -2.58 6.20
C GLY A 30 1.95 -3.95 5.68
N THR A 31 1.67 -4.03 4.38
CA THR A 31 1.31 -5.29 3.71
C THR A 31 2.45 -6.30 3.73
N GLU A 32 3.68 -5.86 3.43
CA GLU A 32 4.89 -6.69 3.47
C GLU A 32 5.10 -7.32 4.85
N GLY A 33 5.06 -6.50 5.91
CA GLY A 33 5.20 -6.98 7.29
C GLY A 33 4.10 -7.96 7.69
N MET A 34 2.84 -7.72 7.30
CA MET A 34 1.76 -8.67 7.58
C MET A 34 1.94 -10.01 6.84
N LEU A 35 2.40 -9.98 5.59
CA LEU A 35 2.66 -11.17 4.81
C LEU A 35 3.80 -12.00 5.41
N GLU A 36 4.88 -11.34 5.82
CA GLU A 36 6.02 -11.97 6.48
C GLU A 36 5.60 -12.62 7.81
N ILE A 37 4.91 -11.87 8.68
CA ILE A 37 4.48 -12.37 10.00
C ILE A 37 3.57 -13.59 9.86
N ARG A 38 2.65 -13.58 8.89
CA ARG A 38 1.61 -14.62 8.80
C ARG A 38 1.96 -15.82 7.95
N TYR A 39 2.75 -15.62 6.90
CA TYR A 39 3.01 -16.65 5.90
C TYR A 39 4.49 -16.82 5.57
N GLY A 40 5.35 -16.02 6.19
CA GLY A 40 6.80 -16.05 6.00
C GLY A 40 7.20 -15.84 4.54
N PRO A 41 8.25 -16.53 4.06
CA PRO A 41 8.76 -16.36 2.71
C PRO A 41 7.71 -16.56 1.60
N LYS A 42 6.78 -17.49 1.78
CA LYS A 42 5.69 -17.76 0.81
C LYS A 42 4.72 -16.59 0.68
N GLY A 43 4.54 -15.80 1.74
CA GLY A 43 3.76 -14.57 1.70
C GLY A 43 4.50 -13.48 0.93
N LEU A 44 5.80 -13.33 1.19
CA LEU A 44 6.65 -12.33 0.56
C LEU A 44 6.77 -12.50 -0.96
N GLU A 45 6.66 -13.73 -1.50
CA GLU A 45 6.57 -13.97 -2.95
C GLU A 45 5.41 -13.21 -3.64
N LEU A 46 4.38 -12.80 -2.88
CA LEU A 46 3.26 -12.03 -3.43
C LEU A 46 3.62 -10.54 -3.61
N MET A 47 4.72 -10.06 -3.00
CA MET A 47 5.09 -8.65 -3.02
C MET A 47 5.39 -8.14 -4.43
N ASP A 48 5.91 -8.98 -5.32
CA ASP A 48 6.15 -8.59 -6.72
C ASP A 48 4.85 -8.15 -7.42
N THR A 49 3.73 -8.80 -7.10
CA THR A 49 2.42 -8.42 -7.64
C THR A 49 1.80 -7.27 -6.84
N VAL A 50 1.98 -7.25 -5.52
CA VAL A 50 1.43 -6.21 -4.64
C VAL A 50 2.06 -4.84 -4.91
N ARG A 51 3.36 -4.77 -5.24
CA ARG A 51 4.05 -3.51 -5.54
C ARG A 51 3.55 -2.81 -6.81
N ILE A 52 2.89 -3.53 -7.71
CA ILE A 52 2.29 -2.99 -8.93
C ILE A 52 0.96 -2.27 -8.62
N ILE A 53 0.41 -2.48 -7.42
CA ILE A 53 -0.84 -1.86 -6.98
C ILE A 53 -0.60 -0.39 -6.65
N ASP A 54 -1.24 0.49 -7.41
CA ASP A 54 -1.23 1.94 -7.23
C ASP A 54 -2.48 2.48 -6.48
N LYS A 55 -3.57 1.70 -6.42
CA LYS A 55 -4.79 2.09 -5.70
C LYS A 55 -4.80 1.61 -4.25
N ILE A 56 -4.79 2.58 -3.32
CA ILE A 56 -4.83 2.36 -1.87
C ILE A 56 -6.03 1.52 -1.45
N ASP A 57 -7.24 1.80 -1.97
CA ASP A 57 -8.46 1.03 -1.63
C ASP A 57 -8.31 -0.48 -1.84
N THR A 58 -7.45 -0.87 -2.78
CA THR A 58 -7.26 -2.29 -3.05
C THR A 58 -6.16 -2.92 -2.22
N LEU A 59 -5.15 -2.15 -1.80
CA LEU A 59 -4.23 -2.58 -0.74
C LEU A 59 -5.00 -2.80 0.56
N ASP A 60 -5.90 -1.88 0.92
CA ASP A 60 -6.76 -2.00 2.10
C ASP A 60 -7.59 -3.30 2.08
N LYS A 61 -8.25 -3.59 0.95
CA LYS A 61 -8.99 -4.85 0.77
C LYS A 61 -8.08 -6.07 0.86
N PHE A 62 -6.88 -6.00 0.29
CA PHE A 62 -5.91 -7.09 0.33
C PHE A 62 -5.38 -7.34 1.75
N MET A 63 -5.05 -6.30 2.52
CA MET A 63 -4.72 -6.41 3.94
C MET A 63 -5.87 -7.00 4.75
N GLY A 64 -7.10 -6.59 4.47
CA GLY A 64 -8.29 -7.20 5.06
C GLY A 64 -8.39 -8.70 4.79
N LEU A 65 -8.00 -9.14 3.58
CA LEU A 65 -7.94 -10.55 3.22
C LEU A 65 -6.78 -11.28 3.93
N ILE A 66 -5.61 -10.66 4.03
CA ILE A 66 -4.47 -11.17 4.82
C ILE A 66 -4.92 -11.42 6.25
N LYS A 67 -5.64 -10.49 6.89
CA LYS A 67 -6.17 -10.62 8.26
C LYS A 67 -7.16 -11.79 8.43
N LYS A 68 -7.92 -12.13 7.40
CA LYS A 68 -8.99 -13.17 7.48
C LYS A 68 -8.56 -14.54 6.97
N SER A 69 -7.60 -14.60 6.05
CA SER A 69 -7.21 -15.83 5.36
C SER A 69 -6.05 -16.53 6.08
N ASN A 70 -6.07 -17.86 6.13
CA ASN A 70 -4.90 -18.68 6.51
C ASN A 70 -4.23 -19.32 5.28
N SER A 71 -4.57 -18.88 4.06
CA SER A 71 -4.10 -19.50 2.82
C SER A 71 -3.50 -18.48 1.85
N VAL A 72 -2.22 -18.68 1.54
CA VAL A 72 -1.47 -17.95 0.50
C VAL A 72 -2.11 -18.15 -0.89
N ALA A 73 -2.66 -19.34 -1.17
CA ALA A 73 -3.32 -19.60 -2.45
C ALA A 73 -4.53 -18.69 -2.67
N LYS A 74 -5.32 -18.40 -1.61
CA LYS A 74 -6.43 -17.45 -1.67
C LYS A 74 -5.95 -16.02 -1.93
N LEU A 75 -4.83 -15.61 -1.31
CA LEU A 75 -4.22 -14.30 -1.54
C LEU A 75 -3.75 -14.16 -3.00
N ARG A 76 -3.07 -15.18 -3.52
CA ARG A 76 -2.61 -15.22 -4.92
C ARG A 76 -3.79 -15.18 -5.90
N ALA A 77 -4.88 -15.88 -5.60
CA ALA A 77 -6.09 -15.86 -6.43
C ALA A 77 -6.76 -14.48 -6.45
N TYR A 78 -6.76 -13.75 -5.33
CA TYR A 78 -7.26 -12.38 -5.27
C TYR A 78 -6.44 -11.44 -6.17
N LEU A 79 -5.11 -11.53 -6.08
CA LEU A 79 -4.20 -10.69 -6.88
C LEU A 79 -4.30 -10.97 -8.39
N LYS A 80 -4.61 -12.21 -8.79
CA LYS A 80 -4.79 -12.59 -10.20
C LYS A 80 -6.11 -12.13 -10.83
N ARG A 81 -7.14 -11.85 -10.04
CA ARG A 81 -8.49 -11.49 -10.52
C ARG A 81 -8.67 -9.98 -10.72
N ARG A 82 -7.63 -9.21 -10.43
CA ARG A 82 -7.69 -7.77 -10.37
C ARG A 82 -7.23 -7.13 -11.67
#